data_AF-A0A7C9TZZ6-F1
#
_entry.id   AF-A0A7C9TZZ6-F1
#
_cell.length_a   1.000
_cell.length_b   1.000
_cell.length_c   1.000
_cell.angle_alpha   90.00
_cell.angle_beta   90.00
_cell.angle_gamma   90.00
#
_symmetry.space_group_name_H-M   'P 1'
#
loop_
_entity.id
_entity.type
_entity.pdbx_description
1 polymer ?
#
loop_
_entity_poly.entity_id
_entity_poly.type
_entity_poly.pdbx_seq_one_letter_code
_entity_poly.pdbx_strand_id
1 'polypeptide(L)'
;MAPVATVAQEKVAINPTYRPTWGFDRAETTTLEEKIEAAREEARAISKAKGVESRESALAWEVVEELLTAAARRREQEPKTYFERYCRENPGAIEALMYDV
;
A
#
# COMPACT_ATOMS: atom_id res chain seq x y z
N MET A 1 -0.01 54.76 -23.47
CA MET A 1 -1.39 54.69 -22.95
C MET A 1 -2.22 53.94 -23.99
N ALA A 2 -3.06 53.01 -23.54
CA ALA A 2 -3.87 52.02 -24.29
C ALA A 2 -3.23 50.60 -24.40
N PRO A 3 -4.04 49.52 -24.39
CA PRO A 3 -4.66 49.01 -23.15
C PRO A 3 -4.33 47.52 -22.91
N VAL A 4 -4.40 47.11 -21.64
CA VAL A 4 -4.31 45.70 -21.23
C VAL A 4 -5.52 44.95 -21.78
N ALA A 5 -5.29 44.01 -22.68
CA ALA A 5 -6.33 43.15 -23.23
C ALA A 5 -6.86 42.21 -22.14
N THR A 6 -8.15 42.35 -21.85
CA THR A 6 -8.94 41.46 -20.99
C THR A 6 -8.92 40.04 -21.55
N VAL A 7 -8.36 39.09 -20.80
CA VAL A 7 -8.52 37.66 -21.09
C VAL A 7 -9.95 37.25 -20.75
N ALA A 8 -10.71 36.89 -21.78
CA ALA A 8 -12.02 36.27 -21.62
C ALA A 8 -11.85 34.92 -20.92
N GLN A 9 -12.58 34.72 -19.82
CA GLN A 9 -12.69 33.43 -19.15
C GLN A 9 -13.56 32.52 -20.00
N GLU A 10 -12.93 31.68 -20.83
CA GLU A 10 -13.63 30.62 -21.53
C GLU A 10 -13.95 29.49 -20.53
N LYS A 11 -15.25 29.27 -20.31
CA LYS A 11 -15.75 28.21 -19.42
C LYS A 11 -15.32 26.86 -19.98
N VAL A 12 -14.34 26.23 -19.32
CA VAL A 12 -13.97 24.84 -19.56
C VAL A 12 -15.17 23.97 -19.21
N ALA A 13 -15.87 23.49 -20.24
CA ALA A 13 -16.85 22.43 -20.10
C ALA A 13 -16.10 21.18 -19.63
N ILE A 14 -16.22 20.86 -18.35
CA ILE A 14 -15.76 19.59 -17.80
C ILE A 14 -16.58 18.46 -18.44
N ASN A 15 -16.05 17.89 -19.52
CA ASN A 15 -16.59 16.67 -20.11
C ASN A 15 -16.39 15.52 -19.10
N PRO A 16 -17.44 14.78 -18.71
CA PRO A 16 -17.35 13.69 -17.74
C PRO A 16 -16.41 12.54 -18.15
N THR A 17 -15.86 12.54 -19.37
CA THR A 17 -14.87 11.56 -19.84
C THR A 17 -13.42 12.02 -19.72
N TYR A 18 -13.15 13.27 -19.29
CA TYR A 18 -11.78 13.75 -19.11
C TYR A 18 -11.19 13.21 -17.80
N ARG A 19 -10.49 12.06 -17.90
CA ARG A 19 -9.62 11.55 -16.83
C ARG A 19 -8.21 12.12 -17.07
N PRO A 20 -7.77 13.17 -16.35
CA PRO A 20 -6.46 13.74 -16.57
C PRO A 20 -5.39 12.70 -16.24
N THR A 21 -4.49 12.44 -17.19
CA THR A 21 -3.28 11.63 -16.99
C THR A 21 -2.21 12.48 -16.30
N TRP A 22 -2.52 13.02 -15.12
CA TRP A 22 -1.45 13.21 -14.14
C TRP A 22 -0.94 11.80 -13.86
N GLY A 23 0.36 11.55 -14.06
CA GLY A 23 0.99 10.23 -13.99
C GLY A 23 0.85 9.56 -12.63
N PHE A 24 -0.36 9.13 -12.30
CA PHE A 24 -0.58 8.00 -11.43
C PHE A 24 -0.35 6.80 -12.33
N ASP A 25 0.92 6.40 -12.41
CA ASP A 25 1.30 5.09 -12.91
C ASP A 25 0.28 4.09 -12.40
N ARG A 26 -0.36 3.43 -13.37
CA ARG A 26 -1.35 2.39 -13.16
C ARG A 26 -0.84 1.50 -12.04
N ALA A 27 -1.50 1.55 -10.88
CA ALA A 27 -1.12 0.78 -9.71
C ALA A 27 -0.79 -0.64 -10.17
N GLU A 28 0.48 -1.03 -10.05
CA GLU A 28 0.90 -2.38 -10.33
C GLU A 28 0.07 -3.28 -9.41
N THR A 29 -0.79 -4.10 -10.02
CA THR A 29 -1.68 -5.03 -9.30
C THR A 29 -0.88 -6.25 -8.83
N THR A 30 0.35 -6.04 -8.36
CA THR A 30 1.17 -7.09 -7.79
C THR A 30 0.71 -7.34 -6.35
N THR A 31 0.32 -8.58 -6.10
CA THR A 31 -0.05 -9.08 -4.77
C THR A 31 1.13 -8.96 -3.81
N LEU A 32 0.86 -8.95 -2.51
CA LEU A 32 1.91 -8.90 -1.49
C LEU A 32 2.81 -10.14 -1.59
N GLU A 33 2.22 -11.28 -1.92
CA GLU A 33 2.89 -12.55 -2.13
C GLU A 33 3.87 -12.49 -3.32
N GLU A 34 3.46 -11.92 -4.45
CA GLU A 34 4.35 -11.72 -5.61
C GLU A 34 5.51 -10.77 -5.28
N LYS A 35 5.25 -9.73 -4.50
CA LYS A 35 6.30 -8.80 -4.03
C LYS A 35 7.32 -9.49 -3.13
N ILE A 36 6.87 -10.38 -2.25
CA ILE A 36 7.75 -11.18 -1.39
C ILE A 36 8.64 -12.08 -2.24
N GLU A 37 8.08 -12.80 -3.21
CA GLU A 37 8.89 -13.69 -4.05
C GLU A 37 9.90 -12.91 -4.91
N ALA A 38 9.50 -11.78 -5.51
CA ALA A 38 10.41 -10.91 -6.24
C ALA A 38 11.56 -10.40 -5.35
N ALA A 39 11.25 -9.93 -4.13
CA ALA A 39 12.26 -9.46 -3.18
C ALA A 39 13.21 -10.60 -2.73
N ARG A 40 12.71 -11.83 -2.61
CA ARG A 40 13.56 -13.00 -2.29
C ARG A 40 14.51 -13.35 -3.43
N GLU A 41 14.06 -13.27 -4.67
CA GLU A 41 14.92 -13.49 -5.84
C GLU A 41 16.00 -12.41 -5.94
N GLU A 42 15.62 -11.14 -5.73
CA GLU A 42 16.55 -10.02 -5.71
C GLU A 42 17.58 -10.15 -4.57
N ALA A 43 17.14 -10.45 -3.35
CA ALA A 43 18.04 -10.66 -2.21
C ALA A 43 19.04 -11.79 -2.49
N ARG A 44 18.60 -12.92 -3.06
CA ARG A 44 19.50 -14.01 -3.48
C ARG A 44 20.49 -13.58 -4.56
N ALA A 45 20.05 -12.80 -5.54
CA ALA A 45 20.91 -12.29 -6.60
C ALA A 45 21.98 -11.34 -6.04
N ILE A 46 21.61 -10.44 -5.13
CA ILE A 46 22.52 -9.52 -4.46
C ILE A 46 23.49 -10.27 -3.56
N SER A 47 23.02 -11.22 -2.75
CA SER A 47 23.90 -12.06 -1.91
C SER A 47 24.93 -12.82 -2.76
N LYS A 48 24.54 -13.32 -3.95
CA LYS A 48 25.46 -14.00 -4.88
C LYS A 48 26.46 -13.04 -5.52
N ALA A 49 26.03 -11.81 -5.86
CA ALA A 49 26.86 -10.84 -6.56
C ALA A 49 27.81 -10.05 -5.65
N LYS A 50 27.37 -9.74 -4.42
CA LYS A 50 28.08 -8.87 -3.46
C LYS A 50 28.69 -9.65 -2.28
N GLY A 51 28.27 -10.91 -2.09
CA GLY A 51 28.65 -11.74 -0.96
C GLY A 51 27.60 -11.69 0.15
N VAL A 52 27.43 -12.82 0.85
CA VAL A 52 26.37 -13.00 1.85
C VAL A 52 26.53 -12.04 3.04
N GLU A 53 27.77 -11.76 3.45
CA GLU A 53 28.13 -10.86 4.55
C GLU A 53 28.18 -9.37 4.13
N SER A 54 27.87 -9.05 2.87
CA SER A 54 27.89 -7.66 2.41
C SER A 54 26.72 -6.85 2.99
N ARG A 55 26.92 -5.54 3.14
CA ARG A 55 25.88 -4.63 3.61
C ARG A 55 24.67 -4.63 2.68
N GLU A 56 24.91 -4.70 1.38
CA GLU A 56 23.87 -4.72 0.35
C GLU A 56 23.03 -6.00 0.45
N SER A 57 23.66 -7.14 0.73
CA SER A 57 22.96 -8.40 1.00
C SER A 57 22.10 -8.28 2.26
N ALA A 58 22.62 -7.72 3.35
CA ALA A 58 21.87 -7.52 4.58
C ALA A 58 20.63 -6.63 4.35
N LEU A 59 20.79 -5.47 3.69
CA LEU A 59 19.68 -4.57 3.37
C LEU A 59 18.61 -5.23 2.49
N ALA A 60 19.01 -6.03 1.51
CA ALA A 60 18.05 -6.73 0.64
C ALA A 60 17.22 -7.75 1.44
N TRP A 61 17.82 -8.45 2.40
CA TRP A 61 17.10 -9.36 3.29
C TRP A 61 16.23 -8.63 4.32
N GLU A 62 16.61 -7.44 4.79
CA GLU A 62 15.74 -6.59 5.63
C GLU A 62 14.43 -6.24 4.92
N VAL A 63 14.48 -5.94 3.62
CA VAL A 63 13.26 -5.68 2.83
C VAL A 63 12.36 -6.93 2.77
N VAL A 64 12.94 -8.12 2.60
CA VAL A 64 12.18 -9.38 2.62
C VAL A 64 11.53 -9.61 3.99
N GLU A 65 12.28 -9.38 5.08
CA GLU A 65 11.77 -9.47 6.46
C GLU A 65 10.58 -8.52 6.66
N GLU A 66 10.70 -7.25 6.29
CA GLU A 66 9.61 -6.27 6.44
C GLU A 66 8.33 -6.69 5.68
N LEU A 67 8.47 -7.18 4.44
CA LEU A 67 7.33 -7.65 3.66
C LEU A 67 6.66 -8.88 4.28
N LEU A 68 7.45 -9.81 4.82
CA LEU A 68 6.94 -10.97 5.56
C LEU A 68 6.25 -10.55 6.86
N THR A 69 6.81 -9.59 7.59
CA THR A 69 6.18 -9.00 8.79
C THR A 69 4.85 -8.34 8.44
N ALA A 70 4.78 -7.57 7.35
CA ALA A 70 3.54 -6.96 6.88
C ALA A 70 2.49 -8.03 6.52
N ALA A 71 2.89 -9.12 5.85
CA ALA A 71 2.01 -10.23 5.53
C ALA A 71 1.48 -10.94 6.79
N ALA A 72 2.35 -11.19 7.78
CA ALA A 72 1.96 -11.79 9.05
C ALA A 72 1.00 -10.87 9.82
N ARG A 73 1.31 -9.57 9.90
CA ARG A 73 0.47 -8.56 10.55
C ARG A 73 -0.91 -8.43 9.88
N ARG A 74 -0.99 -8.57 8.56
CA ARG A 74 -2.27 -8.59 7.85
C ARG A 74 -3.13 -9.78 8.29
N ARG A 75 -2.55 -10.98 8.37
CA ARG A 75 -3.23 -12.20 8.84
C ARG A 75 -3.69 -12.09 10.28
N GLU A 76 -2.94 -11.40 11.14
CA GLU A 76 -3.33 -11.20 12.53
C GLU A 76 -4.49 -10.21 12.69
N GLN A 77 -4.57 -9.19 11.84
CA GLN A 77 -5.66 -8.20 11.87
C GLN A 77 -6.99 -8.75 11.33
N GLU A 78 -6.98 -9.83 10.55
CA GLU A 78 -8.22 -10.43 10.06
C GLU A 78 -8.99 -11.09 11.21
N PRO A 79 -10.32 -10.88 11.31
CA PRO A 79 -11.12 -11.51 12.35
C PRO A 79 -11.12 -13.02 12.11
N LYS A 80 -10.66 -13.78 13.11
CA LYS A 80 -10.48 -15.23 13.03
C LYS A 80 -11.79 -15.98 13.19
N THR A 81 -12.77 -15.36 13.84
CA THR A 81 -14.09 -15.94 14.10
C THR A 81 -15.22 -15.02 13.63
N TYR A 82 -16.39 -15.61 13.39
CA TYR A 82 -17.61 -14.83 13.10
C TYR A 82 -17.97 -13.90 14.26
N PHE A 83 -17.68 -14.29 15.50
CA PHE A 83 -17.90 -13.46 16.68
C PHE A 83 -16.98 -12.24 16.69
N GLU A 84 -15.67 -12.40 16.45
CA GLU A 84 -14.74 -11.28 16.34
C GLU A 84 -15.13 -10.31 15.22
N ARG A 85 -15.59 -10.84 14.08
CA ARG A 85 -16.13 -10.03 12.98
C ARG A 85 -17.34 -9.24 13.45
N TYR A 86 -18.32 -9.91 14.07
CA TYR A 86 -19.53 -9.27 14.58
C TYR A 86 -19.22 -8.16 15.59
N CYS A 87 -18.35 -8.41 16.58
CA CYS A 87 -17.97 -7.41 17.58
C CYS A 87 -17.20 -6.23 16.97
N ARG A 88 -16.39 -6.47 15.93
CA ARG A 88 -15.70 -5.40 15.18
C ARG A 88 -16.68 -4.53 14.39
N GLU A 89 -17.68 -5.14 13.76
CA GLU A 89 -18.71 -4.44 12.99
C GLU A 89 -19.75 -3.76 13.91
N ASN A 90 -19.93 -4.26 15.14
CA ASN A 90 -20.92 -3.81 16.11
C ASN A 90 -20.28 -3.54 17.50
N PRO A 91 -19.40 -2.53 17.63
CA PRO A 91 -18.68 -2.28 18.88
C PRO A 91 -19.57 -1.87 20.06
N GLY A 92 -20.81 -1.42 19.81
CA GLY A 92 -21.79 -1.07 20.83
C GLY A 92 -22.73 -2.22 21.23
N ALA A 93 -22.61 -3.41 20.63
CA ALA A 93 -23.38 -4.57 21.04
C ALA A 93 -22.97 -5.00 22.46
N ILE A 94 -23.92 -5.47 23.26
CA ILE A 94 -23.65 -5.87 24.65
C ILE A 94 -22.58 -6.97 24.75
N GLU A 95 -22.52 -7.84 23.75
CA GLU A 95 -21.52 -8.92 23.64
C GLU A 95 -20.14 -8.42 23.20
N ALA A 96 -20.03 -7.18 22.69
CA ALA A 96 -18.80 -6.55 22.23
C ALA A 96 -18.20 -5.55 23.23
N LEU A 97 -18.94 -5.20 24.30
CA LEU A 97 -18.48 -4.27 25.32
C LEU A 97 -17.34 -4.90 26.13
N MET A 98 -16.19 -4.23 26.12
CA MET A 98 -15.05 -4.53 26.99
C MET A 98 -15.02 -3.50 28.11
N TYR A 99 -14.90 -3.95 29.36
CA TYR A 99 -14.81 -3.10 30.53
C TYR A 99 -13.38 -3.13 31.06
N ASP A 100 -12.82 -1.96 31.36
CA ASP A 100 -11.54 -1.87 32.07
C ASP A 100 -11.73 -2.40 33.51
N VAL A 101 -10.78 -3.21 33.98
CA VAL A 101 -10.74 -3.81 35.32
C VAL A 101 -9.57 -3.28 36.14
#